data_AF-A0A978SAR0-F1
#
_entry.id   AF-A0A978SAR0-F1
#
_cell.length_a   1.000
_cell.length_b   1.000
_cell.length_c   1.000
_cell.angle_alpha   90.00
_cell.angle_beta   90.00
_cell.angle_gamma   90.00
#
_symmetry.space_group_name_H-M   'P 1'
#
loop_
_entity.id
_entity.type
_entity.pdbx_description
1 polymer ?
#
loop_
_entity_poly.entity_id
_entity_poly.type
_entity_poly.pdbx_seq_one_letter_code
_entity_poly.pdbx_strand_id
1 'polypeptide(L)' 'MATVIDASTMRLLWNVVEEIGSHDLLSLNDSGLMRLVLEEVSHRVSLDGEARSSMVDYIRSKTGLIRDIAESRRIREC' A
#
# COMPACT_ATOMS: atom_id res chain seq x y z
N MET A 1 9.97 16.52 6.31
CA MET A 1 8.91 16.17 7.28
C MET A 1 9.21 14.75 7.74
N ALA A 2 9.47 14.56 9.04
CA ALA A 2 9.77 13.23 9.58
C ALA A 2 8.50 12.38 9.48
N THR A 3 8.57 11.24 8.81
CA THR A 3 7.44 10.31 8.70
C THR A 3 7.20 9.67 10.06
N VAL A 4 6.02 9.84 10.63
CA VAL A 4 5.61 9.30 11.94
C VAL A 4 5.23 7.81 11.84
N ILE A 5 5.77 7.12 10.83
CA ILE A 5 5.47 5.71 10.55
C ILE A 5 6.68 4.90 10.99
N ASP A 6 6.48 4.00 11.96
CA ASP A 6 7.51 3.06 12.40
C ASP A 6 7.84 2.04 11.29
N ALA A 7 9.07 1.50 11.33
CA ALA A 7 9.53 0.49 10.38
C ALA A 7 8.63 -0.75 10.35
N SER A 8 8.00 -1.11 11.47
CA SER A 8 7.07 -2.24 11.58
C SER A 8 5.82 -2.01 10.74
N THR A 9 5.25 -0.79 10.81
CA THR A 9 4.08 -0.40 10.02
C THR A 9 4.41 -0.31 8.53
N MET A 10 5.61 0.14 8.17
CA MET A 10 6.06 0.11 6.77
C MET A 10 6.19 -1.33 6.24
N ARG A 11 6.71 -2.26 7.04
CA ARG A 11 6.78 -3.67 6.66
C ARG A 11 5.38 -4.28 6.52
N LEU A 12 4.47 -3.94 7.43
CA LEU A 12 3.07 -4.36 7.36
C LEU A 12 2.39 -3.88 6.08
N LEU A 13 2.61 -2.62 5.69
CA LEU A 13 2.12 -2.06 4.43
C LEU A 13 2.60 -2.91 3.24
N TRP A 14 3.90 -3.20 3.16
CA TRP A 14 4.41 -3.99 2.06
C TRP A 14 3.82 -5.40 2.08
N ASN A 15 3.74 -6.04 3.25
CA ASN A 15 3.11 -7.35 3.38
C ASN A 15 1.65 -7.36 2.89
N VAL A 16 0.86 -6.34 3.25
CA VAL A 16 -0.51 -6.14 2.72
C VAL A 16 -0.51 -6.02 1.21
N VAL A 17 0.38 -5.21 0.63
CA VAL A 17 0.54 -5.10 -0.83
C VAL A 17 0.89 -6.45 -1.47
N GLU A 18 1.65 -7.30 -0.77
CA GLU A 18 1.99 -8.63 -1.26
C GLU A 18 0.80 -9.61 -1.21
N GLU A 19 -0.10 -9.44 -0.26
CA GLU A 19 -1.28 -10.29 -0.07
C GLU A 19 -2.46 -9.89 -0.99
N ILE A 20 -2.56 -8.60 -1.35
CA ILE A 20 -3.55 -8.15 -2.33
C ILE A 20 -3.19 -8.75 -3.69
N GLY A 21 -4.19 -9.34 -4.37
CA GLY A 21 -4.02 -9.92 -5.69
C GLY A 21 -3.48 -8.92 -6.71
N SER A 22 -2.54 -9.37 -7.54
CA SER A 22 -1.94 -8.58 -8.63
C SER A 22 -3.01 -7.98 -9.54
N HIS A 23 -4.10 -8.71 -9.80
CA HIS A 23 -5.22 -8.26 -10.62
C HIS A 23 -5.96 -7.07 -9.98
N ASP A 24 -6.29 -7.14 -8.69
CA ASP A 24 -7.01 -6.09 -7.98
C ASP A 24 -6.20 -4.79 -7.91
N LEU A 25 -4.90 -4.88 -7.64
CA LEU A 25 -4.00 -3.71 -7.63
C LEU A 25 -3.89 -3.04 -9.01
N LEU A 26 -3.86 -3.82 -10.09
CA LEU A 26 -3.71 -3.31 -11.46
C LEU A 26 -5.03 -2.83 -12.08
N SER A 27 -6.17 -3.34 -11.62
CA SER A 27 -7.51 -2.95 -12.08
C SER A 27 -7.94 -1.57 -11.54
N LEU A 28 -7.33 -1.11 -10.44
CA LEU A 28 -7.67 0.14 -9.77
C LEU A 28 -6.86 1.35 -10.28
N ASN A 29 -7.52 2.51 -10.34
CA ASN A 29 -6.84 3.79 -10.49
C ASN A 29 -6.06 4.18 -9.21
N ASP A 30 -5.22 5.22 -9.26
CA ASP A 30 -4.32 5.58 -8.15
C ASP A 30 -5.08 5.81 -6.85
N SER A 31 -6.20 6.53 -6.92
CA SER A 31 -7.04 6.80 -5.75
C SER A 31 -7.69 5.53 -5.18
N GLY A 32 -8.07 4.59 -6.04
CA GLY A 32 -8.64 3.30 -5.66
C GLY A 32 -7.61 2.39 -4.99
N LEU A 33 -6.43 2.26 -5.61
CA LEU A 33 -5.30 1.51 -5.07
C LEU A 33 -4.88 2.08 -3.71
N MET A 34 -4.71 3.39 -3.61
CA MET A 34 -4.35 4.05 -2.37
C MET A 34 -5.37 3.78 -1.26
N ARG A 35 -6.67 3.82 -1.59
CA ARG A 35 -7.74 3.55 -0.63
C ARG A 35 -7.70 2.09 -0.17
N LEU A 36 -7.64 1.14 -1.11
CA LEU A 36 -7.62 -0.29 -0.81
C LEU A 36 -6.46 -0.64 0.14
N VAL A 37 -5.25 -0.20 -0.22
CA VAL A 37 -4.04 -0.47 0.58
C VAL A 37 -4.13 0.19 1.96
N LEU A 38 -4.65 1.42 2.05
CA LEU A 38 -4.81 2.11 3.32
C LEU A 38 -5.84 1.42 4.23
N GLU A 39 -6.96 0.97 3.67
CA GLU A 39 -8.01 0.27 4.43
C GLU A 39 -7.49 -1.06 4.97
N GLU A 40 -6.80 -1.85 4.15
CA GLU A 40 -6.22 -3.12 4.58
C GLU A 40 -5.13 -2.95 5.65
N VAL A 41 -4.30 -1.91 5.56
CA VAL A 41 -3.37 -1.57 6.64
C VAL A 41 -4.12 -1.14 7.90
N SER A 42 -5.15 -0.30 7.78
CA SER A 42 -5.93 0.19 8.92
C SER A 42 -6.74 -0.91 9.61
N HIS A 43 -7.08 -2.00 8.91
CA HIS A 43 -7.68 -3.19 9.49
C HIS A 43 -6.70 -3.97 10.39
N ARG A 44 -5.40 -3.87 10.12
CA ARG A 44 -4.34 -4.60 10.85
C ARG A 44 -3.67 -3.78 11.94
N VAL A 45 -3.62 -2.46 11.78
CA VAL A 45 -3.03 -1.55 12.77
C VAL A 45 -3.87 -0.29 12.92
N SER A 46 -4.11 0.10 14.18
CA SER A 46 -4.74 1.38 14.49
C SER A 46 -3.79 2.52 14.13
N LEU A 47 -4.15 3.31 13.12
CA LEU A 47 -3.42 4.51 12.72
C LEU A 47 -4.13 5.75 13.28
N ASP A 48 -3.43 6.54 14.09
CA ASP A 48 -3.89 7.87 14.48
C ASP A 48 -3.92 8.84 13.28
N GLY A 49 -4.62 9.97 13.41
CA GLY A 49 -4.85 10.90 12.29
C GLY A 49 -3.58 11.37 11.57
N GLU A 50 -2.51 11.63 12.31
CA GLU A 50 -1.21 12.05 11.76
C GLU A 50 -0.47 10.90 11.05
N ALA A 51 -0.45 9.72 11.67
CA ALA A 51 0.14 8.51 11.11
C ALA A 51 -0.59 8.08 9.83
N ARG A 52 -1.93 8.20 9.82
CA ARG A 52 -2.77 7.94 8.65
C ARG A 52 -2.49 8.92 7.51
N SER A 53 -2.37 10.21 7.79
CA SER A 53 -2.01 11.20 6.77
C SER A 53 -0.63 10.91 6.18
N SER A 54 0.35 10.65 7.05
CA SER A 54 1.70 10.26 6.62
C SER A 54 1.69 8.98 5.76
N MET A 55 0.84 8.01 6.12
CA MET A 55 0.70 6.76 5.37
C MET A 55 0.10 7.01 3.99
N VAL A 56 -0.91 7.88 3.88
CA VAL A 56 -1.50 8.28 2.60
C VAL A 56 -0.45 8.93 1.70
N ASP A 57 0.33 9.87 2.21
CA ASP A 57 1.40 10.53 1.45
C ASP A 57 2.49 9.54 1.03
N TYR A 58 2.85 8.61 1.92
CA TYR A 58 3.81 7.55 1.62
C TYR A 58 3.31 6.61 0.52
N ILE A 59 2.09 6.08 0.64
CA ILE A 59 1.49 5.20 -0.37
C ILE A 59 1.40 5.95 -1.70
N ARG A 60 0.94 7.21 -1.70
CA ARG A 60 0.88 8.05 -2.92
C ARG A 60 2.23 8.15 -3.62
N SER A 61 3.30 8.40 -2.86
CA SER A 61 4.65 8.48 -3.42
C SER A 61 5.15 7.14 -3.96
N LYS A 62 4.60 6.02 -3.49
CA LYS A 62 4.99 4.66 -3.85
C LYS A 62 3.99 3.94 -4.75
N THR A 63 2.90 4.57 -5.16
CA THR A 63 1.87 3.94 -6.00
C THR A 63 2.44 3.33 -7.28
N GLY A 64 3.40 4.01 -7.93
CA GLY A 64 4.09 3.48 -9.10
C GLY A 64 4.86 2.19 -8.81
N LEU A 65 5.57 2.13 -7.67
CA LEU A 65 6.30 0.93 -7.24
C LEU A 65 5.34 -0.22 -6.86
N ILE A 66 4.21 0.10 -6.23
CA ILE A 66 3.18 -0.90 -5.92
C ILE A 66 2.65 -1.55 -7.21
N ARG A 67 2.40 -0.75 -8.25
CA ARG A 67 1.97 -1.28 -9.55
C ARG A 67 3.05 -2.10 -10.24
N ASP A 68 4.31 -1.65 -10.21
CA ASP A 68 5.43 -2.39 -10.78
C ASP A 68 5.60 -3.77 -10.12
N ILE A 69 5.45 -3.84 -8.79
CA ILE A 69 5.46 -5.09 -8.04
C ILE A 69 4.27 -5.98 -8.43
N ALA A 70 3.07 -5.42 -8.51
CA ALA A 70 1.87 -6.16 -8.92
C ALA A 70 2.00 -6.70 -10.36
N GLU A 71 2.54 -5.91 -11.28
CA GLU A 71 2.80 -6.35 -12.66
C GLU A 71 3.86 -7.44 -12.74
N SER A 72 4.96 -7.28 -11.99
CA SER A 72 6.01 -8.30 -11.89
C SER A 72 5.49 -9.63 -11.35
N ARG A 73 4.54 -9.59 -10.40
CA ARG A 73 3.86 -10.81 -9.89
C ARG A 73 2.96 -11.42 -10.94
N ARG A 74 2.10 -10.63 -11.57
CA ARG A 74 1.22 -11.08 -12.65
C ARG A 74 1.98 -11.81 -13.75
N ILE A 75 3.17 -11.33 -14.12
CA ILE A 75 4.02 -11.96 -15.14
C ILE A 75 4.55 -13.33 -14.68
N ARG A 76 4.84 -13.51 -13.39
CA ARG A 76 5.32 -14.79 -12.83
C ARG A 76 4.22 -15.84 -12.66
N GLU A 77 2.97 -15.40 -12.62
CA GLU A 77 1.78 -16.25 -12.51
C GLU A 77 1.33 -16.80 -13.88
N CYS A 78 1.87 -16.28 -15.00
CA CYS A 78 1.68 -16.81 -16.37
C CYS A 78 2.66 -17.93 -16.70
#